data_AF-A0A842XVZ5-F1
#
_entry.id   AF-A0A842XVZ5-F1
#
_cell.length_a   1.000
_cell.length_b   1.000
_cell.length_c   1.000
_cell.angle_alpha   90.00
_cell.angle_beta   90.00
_cell.angle_gamma   90.00
#
_symmetry.space_group_name_H-M   'P 1'
#
loop_
_entity.id
_entity.type
_entity.pdbx_description
1 polymer ?
#
loop_
_entity_poly.entity_id
_entity_poly.type
_entity_poly.pdbx_seq_one_letter_code
_entity_poly.pdbx_strand_id
1 'polypeptide(L)'
;QVAIMDFKRRKAVFTGVNAPELHGEIVGESYVVVGNLLAREEVVKSMAGEFERSSGDLAWRMARALKAGSESGGDRRGEKSAALIVVSTEEVEVEIKVDKHANPVGELFQKLS
;
A
#
# COMPACT_ATOMS: atom_id res chain seq x y z
N GLN A 1 -3.64 -10.38 8.55
CA GLN A 1 -4.74 -9.58 7.96
C GLN A 1 -4.92 -10.00 6.52
N VAL A 2 -6.14 -9.90 6.01
CA VAL A 2 -6.46 -10.20 4.60
C VAL A 2 -7.42 -9.12 4.10
N ALA A 3 -7.16 -8.60 2.90
CA ALA A 3 -8.06 -7.74 2.16
C ALA A 3 -8.24 -8.28 0.75
N ILE A 4 -9.48 -8.32 0.27
CA ILE A 4 -9.84 -8.79 -1.07
C ILE A 4 -10.79 -7.78 -1.67
N MET A 5 -10.57 -7.46 -2.95
CA MET A 5 -11.49 -6.70 -3.78
C MET A 5 -11.67 -7.44 -5.10
N ASP A 6 -12.90 -7.52 -5.61
CA ASP A 6 -13.17 -8.09 -6.93
C ASP A 6 -13.32 -7.01 -8.02
N PHE A 7 -13.45 -7.44 -9.28
CA PHE A 7 -13.64 -6.55 -10.43
C PHE A 7 -14.95 -5.75 -10.39
N LYS A 8 -15.92 -6.15 -9.55
CA LYS A 8 -17.15 -5.39 -9.29
C LYS A 8 -16.99 -4.42 -8.11
N ARG A 9 -15.76 -4.22 -7.62
CA ARG A 9 -15.40 -3.37 -6.46
C ARG A 9 -16.05 -3.80 -5.15
N ARG A 10 -16.54 -5.05 -5.06
CA ARG A 10 -16.97 -5.64 -3.79
C ARG A 10 -15.72 -5.94 -2.98
N LYS A 11 -15.74 -5.59 -1.70
CA LYS A 11 -14.56 -5.64 -0.81
C LYS A 11 -14.88 -6.46 0.43
N ALA A 12 -13.89 -7.22 0.90
CA ALA A 12 -13.93 -7.91 2.17
C ALA A 12 -12.58 -7.72 2.87
N VAL A 13 -12.61 -7.37 4.15
CA VAL A 13 -11.42 -7.19 4.98
C VAL A 13 -11.59 -7.98 6.26
N PHE A 14 -10.51 -8.64 6.68
CA PHE A 14 -10.48 -9.41 7.92
C PHE A 14 -9.16 -9.17 8.65
N THR A 15 -9.28 -8.67 9.87
CA THR A 15 -8.17 -8.56 10.83
C THR A 15 -8.37 -9.61 11.93
N GLY A 16 -7.49 -10.61 11.96
CA GLY A 16 -7.57 -11.70 12.94
C GLY A 16 -7.19 -11.23 14.35
N VAL A 17 -7.70 -11.94 15.36
CA VAL A 17 -7.50 -11.59 16.79
C VAL A 17 -6.04 -11.55 17.23
N ASN A 18 -5.15 -12.27 16.53
CA ASN A 18 -3.72 -12.29 16.79
C ASN A 18 -2.92 -11.35 15.86
N ALA A 19 -3.60 -10.47 15.13
CA ALA A 19 -2.91 -9.44 14.36
C ALA A 19 -2.09 -8.57 15.32
N PRO A 20 -0.82 -8.27 15.02
CA PRO A 20 -0.01 -7.44 15.89
C PRO A 20 -0.67 -6.09 16.19
N GLU A 21 -0.38 -5.53 17.37
CA GLU A 21 -0.86 -4.21 17.78
C GLU A 21 -0.47 -3.11 16.79
N LEU A 22 -1.23 -2.01 16.83
CA LEU A 22 -1.16 -0.92 15.85
C LEU A 22 -1.39 -1.45 14.44
N HIS A 23 -2.60 -1.97 14.24
CA HIS A 23 -3.12 -2.36 12.95
C HIS A 23 -4.29 -1.47 12.56
N GLY A 24 -4.52 -1.32 11.27
CA GLY A 24 -5.60 -0.52 10.74
C GLY A 24 -5.99 -0.97 9.35
N GLU A 25 -7.20 -0.57 8.97
CA GLU A 25 -7.76 -0.80 7.65
C GLU A 25 -8.62 0.39 7.24
N ILE A 26 -8.60 0.72 5.95
CA ILE A 26 -9.49 1.69 5.33
C ILE A 26 -10.07 1.05 4.08
N VAL A 27 -11.40 1.02 4.01
CA VAL A 27 -12.17 0.51 2.88
C VAL A 27 -12.74 1.69 2.11
N GLY A 28 -12.06 2.06 1.02
CA GLY A 28 -12.49 3.16 0.15
C GLY A 28 -13.43 2.70 -0.96
N GLU A 29 -13.83 3.63 -1.83
CA GLU A 29 -14.77 3.32 -2.93
C GLU A 29 -14.19 2.28 -3.90
N SER A 30 -12.92 2.44 -4.29
CA SER A 30 -12.24 1.59 -5.29
C SER A 30 -10.90 1.04 -4.81
N TYR A 31 -10.67 0.99 -3.50
CA TYR A 31 -9.42 0.52 -2.92
C TYR A 31 -9.61 -0.01 -1.51
N VAL A 32 -8.61 -0.74 -1.01
CA VAL A 32 -8.48 -1.11 0.39
C VAL A 32 -7.03 -0.85 0.81
N VAL A 33 -6.83 -0.22 1.96
CA VAL A 33 -5.53 -0.15 2.63
C VAL A 33 -5.60 -1.00 3.89
N VAL A 34 -4.59 -1.84 4.12
CA VAL A 34 -4.43 -2.61 5.36
C VAL A 34 -3.00 -2.53 5.83
N GLY A 35 -2.81 -2.56 7.15
CA GLY A 35 -1.48 -2.66 7.75
C GLY A 35 -1.53 -3.12 9.21
N ASN A 36 -0.44 -3.73 9.66
CA ASN A 36 -0.17 -4.13 11.05
C ASN A 36 1.27 -3.79 11.40
N LEU A 37 1.58 -3.78 12.71
CA LEU A 37 2.88 -3.27 13.20
C LEU A 37 3.17 -1.85 12.70
N LEU A 38 2.14 -1.04 12.56
CA LEU A 38 2.27 0.34 12.12
C LEU A 38 2.97 1.16 13.19
N ALA A 39 3.76 2.15 12.78
CA ALA A 39 4.33 3.11 13.72
C ALA A 39 3.25 3.96 14.43
N ARG A 40 2.13 4.20 13.75
CA ARG A 40 0.97 4.97 14.21
C ARG A 40 -0.25 4.73 13.31
N GLU A 41 -1.45 5.10 13.77
CA GLU A 41 -2.69 4.95 12.99
C GLU A 41 -2.71 5.81 11.72
N GLU A 42 -1.99 6.93 11.72
CA GLU A 42 -1.94 7.86 10.59
C GLU A 42 -1.36 7.22 9.33
N VAL A 43 -0.60 6.12 9.44
CA VAL A 43 0.01 5.46 8.27
C VAL A 43 -1.06 5.06 7.26
N VAL A 44 -2.10 4.32 7.67
CA VAL A 44 -3.16 3.91 6.75
C VAL A 44 -4.01 5.10 6.28
N LYS A 45 -4.23 6.10 7.14
CA LYS A 45 -4.99 7.33 6.82
C LYS A 45 -4.27 8.15 5.75
N SER A 46 -2.95 8.29 5.84
CA SER A 46 -2.13 8.99 4.86
C SER A 46 -2.08 8.27 3.52
N MET A 47 -1.94 6.94 3.51
CA MET A 47 -1.99 6.14 2.28
C MET A 47 -3.34 6.32 1.56
N ALA A 48 -4.44 6.17 2.30
CA ALA A 48 -5.80 6.33 1.79
C ALA A 48 -6.03 7.74 1.22
N GLY A 49 -5.72 8.78 2.00
CA GLY A 49 -5.90 10.16 1.58
C GLY A 49 -5.04 10.53 0.38
N GLU A 50 -3.81 10.00 0.27
CA GLU A 50 -2.97 10.24 -0.91
C GLU A 50 -3.50 9.53 -2.16
N PHE A 51 -4.02 8.31 -2.02
CA PHE A 51 -4.65 7.61 -3.13
C PHE A 51 -5.90 8.36 -3.65
N GLU A 52 -6.71 8.92 -2.74
CA GLU A 52 -7.91 9.68 -3.07
C GLU A 52 -7.62 11.02 -3.74
N ARG A 53 -6.56 11.73 -3.30
CA ARG A 53 -6.16 13.01 -3.90
C ARG A 53 -5.35 12.86 -5.19
N SER A 54 -4.70 11.73 -5.38
CA SER A 54 -3.88 11.48 -6.57
C SER A 54 -4.73 11.13 -7.78
N SER A 55 -4.29 11.58 -8.95
CA SER A 55 -4.92 11.36 -10.25
C SER A 55 -3.89 10.86 -11.26
N GLY A 56 -4.37 10.30 -12.38
CA GLY A 56 -3.52 9.80 -13.46
C GLY A 56 -3.30 8.29 -13.38
N ASP A 57 -2.14 7.85 -13.88
CA ASP A 57 -1.75 6.45 -13.97
C ASP A 57 -1.83 5.71 -12.62
N LEU A 58 -2.37 4.48 -12.65
CA LEU A 58 -2.63 3.70 -11.43
C LEU A 58 -1.34 3.33 -10.71
N ALA A 59 -0.27 2.95 -11.43
CA ALA A 59 1.00 2.59 -10.82
C ALA A 59 1.56 3.77 -10.02
N TRP A 60 1.51 4.98 -10.59
CA TRP A 60 1.92 6.20 -9.91
C TRP A 60 1.04 6.55 -8.70
N ARG A 61 -0.28 6.38 -8.80
CA ARG A 61 -1.19 6.61 -7.67
C ARG A 61 -0.90 5.65 -6.51
N MET A 62 -0.68 4.37 -6.81
CA MET A 62 -0.33 3.35 -5.82
C MET A 62 1.05 3.62 -5.19
N ALA A 63 2.04 3.99 -6.00
CA ALA A 63 3.36 4.35 -5.49
C ALA A 63 3.30 5.57 -4.56
N ARG A 64 2.56 6.63 -4.94
CA ARG A 64 2.37 7.83 -4.09
C ARG A 64 1.72 7.48 -2.76
N ALA A 65 0.67 6.65 -2.78
CA ALA A 65 0.04 6.16 -1.55
C ALA A 65 1.04 5.43 -0.66
N LEU A 66 1.84 4.52 -1.22
CA LEU A 66 2.89 3.80 -0.48
C LEU A 66 3.92 4.75 0.14
N LYS A 67 4.37 5.75 -0.63
CA LYS A 67 5.30 6.80 -0.16
C LYS A 67 4.70 7.63 0.98
N ALA A 68 3.43 8.02 0.90
CA ALA A 68 2.76 8.74 1.98
C ALA A 68 2.64 7.91 3.26
N GLY A 69 2.43 6.60 3.15
CA GLY A 69 2.45 5.67 4.29
C GLY A 69 3.82 5.61 4.96
N SER A 70 4.87 5.42 4.15
CA SER A 70 6.28 5.40 4.58
C SER A 70 6.65 6.71 5.29
N GLU A 71 6.34 7.86 4.70
CA GLU A 71 6.62 9.19 5.25
C GLU A 71 5.83 9.48 6.55
N SER A 72 4.70 8.80 6.76
CA SER A 72 3.91 8.88 8.00
C SER A 72 4.44 7.98 9.12
N GLY A 73 5.54 7.27 8.87
CA GLY A 73 6.25 6.41 9.82
C GLY A 73 6.24 4.93 9.46
N GLY A 74 5.43 4.51 8.49
CA GLY A 74 5.42 3.15 7.95
C GLY A 74 5.30 2.03 9.01
N ASP A 75 6.05 0.95 8.78
CA ASP A 75 6.21 -0.14 9.75
C ASP A 75 7.08 0.31 10.94
N ARG A 76 6.64 0.00 12.16
CA ARG A 76 7.33 0.34 13.43
C ARG A 76 8.77 -0.20 13.50
N ARG A 77 9.11 -1.22 12.73
CA ARG A 77 10.44 -1.84 12.68
C ARG A 77 11.36 -1.23 11.62
N GLY A 78 10.84 -0.27 10.85
CA GLY A 78 11.45 0.21 9.62
C GLY A 78 11.13 -0.70 8.42
N GLU A 79 11.00 -0.09 7.25
CA GLU A 79 10.72 -0.78 6.00
C GLU A 79 12.00 -1.42 5.46
N LYS A 80 11.91 -2.69 5.03
CA LYS A 80 13.06 -3.43 4.49
C LYS A 80 12.93 -3.77 3.02
N SER A 81 11.71 -3.78 2.49
CA SER A 81 11.38 -4.15 1.12
C SER A 81 10.12 -3.41 0.68
N ALA A 82 9.92 -3.29 -0.63
CA ALA A 82 8.72 -2.70 -1.23
C ALA A 82 8.41 -3.41 -2.54
N ALA A 83 7.14 -3.50 -2.89
CA ALA A 83 6.71 -4.08 -4.16
C ALA A 83 5.49 -3.36 -4.71
N LEU A 84 5.41 -3.26 -6.03
CA LEU A 84 4.26 -2.76 -6.77
C LEU A 84 3.99 -3.70 -7.94
N ILE A 85 2.77 -4.19 -8.02
CA ILE A 85 2.30 -5.02 -9.12
C ILE A 85 1.01 -4.40 -9.64
N VAL A 86 0.99 -4.07 -10.93
CA VAL A 86 -0.19 -3.57 -11.66
C VAL A 86 -0.44 -4.49 -12.82
N VAL A 87 -1.66 -4.99 -12.93
CA VAL A 87 -2.07 -5.98 -13.92
C VAL A 87 -3.32 -5.46 -14.62
N SER A 88 -3.31 -5.51 -15.95
CA SER A 88 -4.47 -5.25 -16.78
C SER A 88 -5.31 -6.52 -16.91
N THR A 89 -6.23 -6.59 -17.88
CA THR A 89 -7.00 -7.80 -18.15
C THR A 89 -6.17 -8.95 -18.71
N GLU A 90 -5.05 -8.66 -19.38
CA GLU A 90 -4.31 -9.65 -20.16
C GLU A 90 -2.82 -9.75 -19.79
N GLU A 91 -2.26 -8.72 -19.17
CA GLU A 91 -0.82 -8.67 -18.90
C GLU A 91 -0.46 -7.92 -17.62
N VAL A 92 0.77 -8.15 -17.17
CA VAL A 92 1.39 -7.40 -16.07
C VAL A 92 1.99 -6.13 -16.66
N GLU A 93 1.39 -4.98 -16.33
CA GLU A 93 1.83 -3.66 -16.82
C GLU A 93 3.05 -3.16 -16.03
N VAL A 94 3.06 -3.41 -14.72
CA VAL A 94 4.16 -3.02 -13.82
C VAL A 94 4.41 -4.17 -12.84
N GLU A 95 5.67 -4.59 -12.73
CA GLU A 95 6.14 -5.46 -11.65
C GLU A 95 7.48 -4.96 -11.15
N ILE A 96 7.46 -4.27 -10.01
CA ILE A 96 8.66 -3.77 -9.35
C ILE A 96 8.75 -4.43 -7.99
N LYS A 97 9.90 -5.05 -7.73
CA LYS A 97 10.24 -5.62 -6.43
C LYS A 97 11.58 -5.04 -6.00
N VAL A 98 11.57 -4.47 -4.81
CA VAL A 98 12.77 -4.03 -4.09
C VAL A 98 12.87 -4.91 -2.88
N ASP A 99 13.89 -5.78 -2.89
CA ASP A 99 14.23 -6.63 -1.76
C ASP A 99 14.86 -5.80 -0.64
N LYS A 100 15.81 -6.37 0.10
CA LYS A 100 16.46 -5.70 1.24
C LYS A 100 17.15 -4.41 0.80
N HIS A 101 16.56 -3.26 1.13
CA HIS A 101 17.11 -1.95 0.85
C HIS A 101 16.95 -1.01 2.05
N ALA A 102 17.84 -0.02 2.19
CA ALA A 102 17.79 0.96 3.28
C ALA A 102 16.64 1.98 3.12
N ASN A 103 16.22 2.21 1.88
CA ASN A 103 15.07 3.05 1.52
C ASN A 103 14.26 2.35 0.40
N PRO A 104 13.53 1.28 0.71
CA PRO A 104 12.92 0.43 -0.32
C PRO A 104 11.80 1.14 -1.09
N VAL A 105 11.02 2.01 -0.43
CA VAL A 105 9.95 2.76 -1.07
C VAL A 105 10.50 3.84 -2.01
N GLY A 106 11.57 4.53 -1.60
CA GLY A 106 12.27 5.48 -2.47
C GLY A 106 12.88 4.82 -3.71
N GLU A 107 13.53 3.66 -3.53
CA GLU A 107 14.06 2.85 -4.64
C GLU A 107 12.94 2.38 -5.58
N LEU A 108 11.80 1.94 -5.05
CA LEU A 108 10.64 1.56 -5.87
C LEU A 108 10.16 2.73 -6.73
N PHE A 109 10.11 3.93 -6.16
CA PHE A 109 9.74 5.15 -6.87
C PHE A 109 10.71 5.47 -8.02
N GLN A 110 12.02 5.26 -7.80
CA GLN A 110 13.04 5.46 -8.83
C GLN A 110 12.90 4.43 -9.96
N LYS A 111 12.65 3.16 -9.64
CA LYS A 111 12.44 2.10 -10.64
C LYS A 111 11.17 2.26 -11.47
N LEU A 112 10.19 3.02 -10.97
CA LEU A 112 8.93 3.32 -11.68
C LEU A 112 9.05 4.51 -12.64
N SER A 113 10.07 5.35 -12.46
CA SER A 113 10.35 6.54 -13.29
C SER A 113 10.95 6.15 -14.64
#